data_AF-A0A841VA96-F1
#
_entry.id   AF-A0A841VA96-F1
#
_cell.length_a   1.000
_cell.length_b   1.000
_cell.length_c   1.000
_cell.angle_alpha   90.00
_cell.angle_beta   90.00
_cell.angle_gamma   90.00
#
_symmetry.space_group_name_H-M   'P 1'
#
loop_
_entity.id
_entity.type
_entity.pdbx_description
1 polymer ?
#
loop_
_entity_poly.entity_id
_entity_poly.type
_entity_poly.pdbx_seq_one_letter_code
_entity_poly.pdbx_strand_id
1 'polypeptide(L)' 'MNLSARNVVEKQYLRTRVPKELHKEFKQMCVAEEVTMEDVVAELIESWVQEKRKHQKQNKDASND' A
#
# COMPACT_ATOMS: atom_id res chain seq x y z
N MET A 1 -25.22 -25.85 -8.53
CA MET A 1 -24.85 -24.80 -7.56
C MET A 1 -23.76 -23.96 -8.18
N ASN A 2 -24.04 -22.71 -8.54
CA ASN A 2 -23.05 -21.83 -9.18
C ASN A 2 -22.39 -21.01 -8.06
N LEU A 3 -21.21 -21.44 -7.64
CA LEU A 3 -20.39 -20.69 -6.68
C LEU A 3 -19.86 -19.46 -7.42
N SER A 4 -20.47 -18.32 -7.12
CA SER A 4 -20.03 -17.00 -7.53
C SER A 4 -18.51 -16.92 -7.58
N ALA A 5 -18.00 -16.54 -8.75
CA ALA A 5 -16.60 -16.24 -8.97
C ALA A 5 -16.12 -15.36 -7.82
N ARG A 6 -15.28 -15.93 -6.94
CA ARG A 6 -14.54 -15.13 -5.97
C ARG A 6 -13.78 -14.12 -6.81
N ASN A 7 -14.04 -12.82 -6.62
CA ASN A 7 -13.17 -11.77 -7.12
C ASN A 7 -11.82 -11.97 -6.43
N VAL A 8 -10.99 -12.84 -7.00
CA VAL A 8 -9.59 -12.98 -6.62
C VAL A 8 -8.95 -11.69 -7.10
N VAL A 9 -8.70 -10.76 -6.18
CA VAL A 9 -7.93 -9.57 -6.49
C VAL A 9 -6.56 -10.05 -6.97
N GLU A 10 -6.24 -9.76 -8.22
CA GLU A 10 -4.95 -10.11 -8.79
C GLU A 10 -3.85 -9.34 -8.05
N LYS A 11 -2.90 -10.06 -7.46
CA LYS A 11 -1.80 -9.48 -6.68
C LYS A 11 -0.50 -9.58 -7.47
N GLN A 12 0.33 -8.54 -7.36
CA GLN A 12 1.62 -8.45 -8.05
C GLN A 12 2.75 -8.23 -7.04
N TYR A 13 3.90 -8.86 -7.26
CA TYR A 13 5.04 -8.74 -6.34
C TYR A 13 5.72 -7.37 -6.43
N LEU A 14 5.87 -6.70 -5.30
CA LEU A 14 6.71 -5.51 -5.16
C LEU A 14 8.11 -5.91 -4.66
N ARG A 15 9.10 -5.95 -5.56
CA ARG A 15 10.50 -6.20 -5.19
C ARG A 15 11.22 -4.87 -4.94
N THR A 16 11.81 -4.72 -3.77
CA THR A 16 12.61 -3.54 -3.40
C THR A 16 13.76 -3.91 -2.47
N ARG A 17 14.62 -2.93 -2.15
CA ARG A 17 15.68 -3.05 -1.14
C ARG A 17 15.40 -2.08 0.00
N VAL A 18 15.52 -2.57 1.22
CA VAL A 18 15.42 -1.79 2.45
C VAL A 18 16.63 -2.09 3.34
N PRO A 19 17.05 -1.16 4.21
CA PRO A 19 18.07 -1.43 5.21
C PRO A 19 17.71 -2.67 6.05
N LYS A 20 18.70 -3.53 6.31
CA LYS A 20 18.48 -4.83 6.97
C LYS A 20 17.84 -4.69 8.35
N GLU A 21 18.35 -3.76 9.17
CA GLU A 21 17.82 -3.57 10.52
C GLU A 21 16.41 -2.98 10.50
N LEU A 22 16.13 -2.06 9.56
CA LEU A 22 14.78 -1.53 9.38
C LEU A 22 13.78 -2.63 8.98
N HIS A 23 14.16 -3.53 8.07
CA HIS A 23 13.32 -4.66 7.69
C HIS A 23 13.04 -5.60 8.88
N LYS A 24 14.04 -5.81 9.74
CA LYS A 24 13.91 -6.65 10.93
C LYS A 24 12.94 -6.02 11.93
N GLU A 25 13.10 -4.75 12.24
CA GLU A 25 12.19 -4.00 13.14
C GLU A 25 10.77 -3.98 12.58
N PHE A 26 10.61 -3.68 11.29
CA PHE A 26 9.32 -3.72 10.61
C PHE A 26 8.62 -5.07 10.77
N LYS A 27 9.35 -6.17 10.52
CA LYS A 27 8.80 -7.53 10.69
C LYS A 27 8.42 -7.82 12.14
N GLN A 28 9.21 -7.37 13.11
CA GLN A 28 8.91 -7.57 14.53
C GLN A 28 7.63 -6.85 14.94
N MET A 29 7.42 -5.62 14.45
CA MET A 29 6.19 -4.85 14.70
C MET A 29 4.97 -5.52 14.07
N CYS A 30 5.06 -5.98 12.81
CA CYS A 30 3.98 -6.73 12.18
C CYS A 30 3.55 -7.97 12.99
N VAL A 31 4.52 -8.71 13.55
CA VAL A 31 4.23 -9.86 14.41
C VAL A 31 3.57 -9.43 15.73
N ALA A 32 4.05 -8.35 16.36
CA ALA A 32 3.50 -7.85 17.62
C ALA A 32 2.05 -7.35 17.47
N GLU A 33 1.69 -6.85 16.29
CA GLU A 33 0.36 -6.31 15.98
C GLU A 33 -0.56 -7.32 15.27
N GLU A 34 -0.11 -8.57 15.08
CA GLU A 34 -0.86 -9.62 14.38
C GLU A 34 -1.28 -9.27 12.94
N VAL A 35 -0.49 -8.44 12.25
CA VAL A 35 -0.72 -8.04 10.85
C VAL A 35 0.34 -8.63 9.91
N THR A 36 0.01 -8.78 8.63
CA THR A 36 1.01 -9.21 7.64
C THR A 36 1.80 -8.01 7.11
N MET A 37 3.06 -8.25 6.74
CA MET A 37 3.86 -7.24 6.05
C MET A 37 3.22 -6.79 4.74
N GLU A 38 2.46 -7.67 4.08
CA GLU A 38 1.74 -7.36 2.86
C GLU A 38 0.63 -6.34 3.10
N ASP A 39 -0.17 -6.52 4.15
CA ASP A 39 -1.27 -5.62 4.50
C ASP A 39 -0.72 -4.22 4.81
N VAL A 40 0.32 -4.13 5.63
CA VAL A 40 0.93 -2.84 5.99
C VAL A 40 1.55 -2.15 4.78
N VAL A 41 2.26 -2.89 3.92
CA VAL A 41 2.84 -2.31 2.70
C VAL A 41 1.74 -1.85 1.74
N ALA A 42 0.65 -2.61 1.59
CA ALA A 42 -0.48 -2.23 0.75
C ALA A 42 -1.14 -0.94 1.26
N GLU A 43 -1.38 -0.81 2.56
CA GLU A 43 -1.96 0.39 3.18
C GLU A 43 -1.06 1.62 3.02
N LEU A 44 0.25 1.45 3.23
CA LEU A 44 1.23 2.53 3.05
C LEU A 44 1.29 3.01 1.60
N ILE A 45 1.26 2.07 0.63
CA ILE A 45 1.23 2.40 -0.80
C ILE A 45 -0.07 3.12 -1.15
N GLU A 46 -1.22 2.62 -0.70
CA GLU A 46 -2.51 3.23 -0.96
C GLU A 46 -2.55 4.66 -0.41
N SER A 47 -2.17 4.84 0.85
CA SER A 47 -2.12 6.13 1.53
C SER A 47 -1.23 7.12 0.76
N TRP A 48 -0.03 6.69 0.36
CA TRP A 48 0.88 7.52 -0.41
C TRP A 48 0.30 7.92 -1.78
N VAL A 49 -0.32 6.98 -2.50
CA VAL A 49 -0.96 7.26 -3.81
C VAL A 49 -2.13 8.23 -3.66
N GLN A 50 -2.98 8.04 -2.64
CA GLN A 50 -4.11 8.93 -2.37
C GLN A 50 -3.64 10.36 -2.04
N GLU A 51 -2.59 10.48 -1.22
CA GLU A 51 -1.96 11.77 -0.92
C GLU A 51 -1.44 12.46 -2.19
N LYS A 52 -0.73 11.74 -3.07
CA LYS A 52 -0.23 12.32 -4.33
C LYS A 52 -1.35 12.74 -5.27
N ARG A 53 -2.45 11.98 -5.34
CA ARG A 53 -3.63 12.37 -6.14
C ARG A 53 -4.30 13.64 -5.63
N LYS A 54 -4.38 13.85 -4.31
CA LYS A 54 -4.93 15.07 -3.71
C LYS A 54 -4.11 16.30 -4.11
N HIS A 55 -2.79 16.23 -3.97
CA HIS A 55 -1.88 17.32 -4.36
C HIS A 55 -1.93 17.63 -5.86
N GLN A 56 -2.09 16.62 -6.73
CA GLN A 56 -2.23 16.84 -8.17
C GLN A 56 -3.53 17.55 -8.56
N LYS A 57 -4.65 17.27 -7.87
CA LYS A 57 -5.93 17.96 -8.11
C LYS A 57 -5.85 19.43 -7.70
N GLN A 58 -5.30 19.72 -6.52
CA GLN A 58 -5.12 21.09 -6.04
C GLN A 58 -4.24 21.95 -6.96
N ASN A 59 -3.18 21.38 -7.52
CA ASN A 59 -2.31 22.09 -8.47
C ASN A 59 -2.98 22.34 -9.84
N LYS A 60 -3.96 21.51 -10.22
CA LYS A 60 -4.69 21.64 -11.48
C LYS A 60 -5.80 22.69 -11.39
N ASP A 61 -6.45 22.80 -10.23
CA ASP A 61 -7.47 23.82 -9.97
C ASP A 61 -6.86 25.23 -9.78
N ALA A 62 -5.60 25.33 -9.33
CA ALA A 62 -4.87 26.59 -9.19
C ALA A 62 -4.18 27.09 -10.48
N SER A 63 -4.16 26.30 -11.56
CA SER A 63 -3.56 26.68 -12.86
C SER A 63 -4.60 27.07 -13.91
N ASN A 64 -5.87 27.20 -13.50
CA ASN A 64 -7.01 27.42 -14.39
C ASN A 64 -7.73 28.75 -14.11
N ASP A 65 -7.06 29.68 -13.42
CA ASP A 65 -7.46 31.07 -13.15
C ASP A 65 -6.36 32.03 -13.63
#